data_AF-A0A351KTP5-F1
#
_entry.id   AF-A0A351KTP5-F1
#
_cell.length_a   1.000
_cell.length_b   1.000
_cell.length_c   1.000
_cell.angle_alpha   90.00
_cell.angle_beta   90.00
_cell.angle_gamma   90.00
#
_symmetry.space_group_name_H-M   'P 1'
#
loop_
_entity.id
_entity.type
_entity.pdbx_description
1 polymer ?
#
loop_
_entity_poly.entity_id
_entity_poly.type
_entity_poly.pdbx_seq_one_letter_code
_entity_poly.pdbx_strand_id
1 'polypeptide(L)'
;MFSYFYPRIDLGIDLGTANTLIFVKGKGVLLNQPSIVTFDHVQRDIIAVGAESRAMMGKVHPELSTVRPIRDGVIADFDMTSGMLKRFIRMVVGPHKIPRNVVISLPNGVTDVEKRAVCAAIADMDARKVFLLSQPIAAAIGAGLNVKDSAGHMIVDIGGGTTQVAVISNSGIVVGETIKVAGDELTDCVIRYLKAQRRFLVGDRTGEEIKCRAGSVLPVPDIENFLARGRDLTIGKPRAIDLTPEEVRMA
;
A
#
# COMPACT_ATOMS: atom_id res chain seq x y z
N MET A 1 24.58 29.87 -22.50
CA MET A 1 25.63 29.03 -21.88
C MET A 1 25.40 28.91 -20.37
N PHE A 2 24.33 28.21 -19.93
CA PHE A 2 24.09 27.85 -18.51
C PHE A 2 23.14 26.64 -18.45
N SER A 3 23.52 25.53 -19.09
CA SER A 3 22.88 24.22 -18.86
C SER A 3 23.84 23.38 -18.02
N TYR A 4 24.12 23.85 -16.81
CA TYR A 4 24.99 23.16 -15.86
C TYR A 4 24.15 22.15 -15.08
N PHE A 5 24.22 20.88 -15.50
CA PHE A 5 24.05 19.68 -14.69
C PHE A 5 23.06 19.72 -13.52
N TYR A 6 21.76 19.83 -13.79
CA TYR A 6 20.79 19.21 -12.89
C TYR A 6 20.76 17.70 -13.18
N PRO A 7 21.16 16.82 -12.24
CA PRO A 7 21.08 15.38 -12.45
C PRO A 7 19.63 15.02 -12.77
N ARG A 8 19.42 14.26 -13.86
CA ARG A 8 18.08 13.80 -14.26
C ARG A 8 17.61 12.78 -13.22
N ILE A 9 16.61 13.16 -12.42
CA ILE A 9 16.00 12.26 -11.45
C ILE A 9 14.80 11.60 -12.14
N ASP A 10 14.91 10.29 -12.33
CA ASP A 10 13.84 9.43 -12.83
C ASP A 10 13.33 8.56 -11.67
N LEU A 11 12.02 8.58 -11.44
CA LEU A 11 11.36 7.88 -10.34
C LEU A 11 10.48 6.74 -10.86
N GLY A 12 10.51 5.61 -10.17
CA GLY A 12 9.44 4.61 -10.19
C GLY A 12 8.68 4.70 -8.86
N ILE A 13 7.35 4.75 -8.90
CA ILE A 13 6.51 4.85 -7.71
C ILE A 13 5.49 3.72 -7.77
N ASP A 14 5.46 2.91 -6.71
CA ASP A 14 4.38 1.97 -6.46
C ASP A 14 3.45 2.57 -5.43
N LEU A 15 2.23 2.92 -5.86
CA LEU A 15 1.23 3.62 -5.07
C LEU A 15 0.25 2.63 -4.44
N GLY A 16 0.76 1.78 -3.56
CA GLY A 16 -0.02 0.70 -2.96
C GLY A 16 -0.99 1.17 -1.88
N THR A 17 -2.08 0.42 -1.72
CA THR A 17 -3.08 0.61 -0.65
C THR A 17 -2.48 0.52 0.76
N ALA A 18 -1.49 -0.35 0.98
CA ALA A 18 -0.85 -0.53 2.28
C ALA A 18 0.44 0.29 2.42
N ASN A 19 1.32 0.25 1.41
CA ASN A 19 2.60 0.94 1.40
C ASN A 19 2.84 1.63 0.06
N THR A 20 3.57 2.73 0.10
CA THR A 20 4.10 3.43 -1.07
C THR A 20 5.61 3.20 -1.14
N LEU A 21 6.11 2.79 -2.30
CA LEU A 21 7.54 2.63 -2.56
C LEU A 21 8.01 3.62 -3.61
N ILE A 22 9.20 4.21 -3.42
CA ILE A 22 9.84 5.06 -4.43
C ILE A 22 11.22 4.51 -4.77
N PHE A 23 11.36 4.12 -6.04
CA PHE A 23 12.60 3.74 -6.68
C PHE A 23 13.21 4.95 -7.40
N VAL A 24 14.52 5.15 -7.23
CA VAL A 24 15.29 6.15 -7.98
C VAL A 24 16.27 5.45 -8.89
N LYS A 25 16.24 5.81 -10.18
CA LYS A 25 17.14 5.25 -11.18
C LYS A 25 18.61 5.41 -10.76
N GLY A 26 19.33 4.28 -10.72
CA GLY A 26 20.73 4.22 -10.30
C GLY A 26 20.96 4.22 -8.78
N LYS A 27 19.91 4.30 -7.96
CA LYS A 27 20.02 4.25 -6.48
C LYS A 27 19.18 3.16 -5.82
N GLY A 28 18.20 2.58 -6.52
CA GLY A 28 17.33 1.56 -5.94
C GLY A 28 16.11 2.15 -5.24
N VAL A 29 15.47 1.36 -4.38
CA VAL A 29 14.35 1.79 -3.54
C VAL A 29 14.88 2.65 -2.40
N LEU A 30 14.50 3.92 -2.37
CA LEU A 30 14.92 4.87 -1.33
C LEU A 30 13.80 5.21 -0.35
N LEU A 31 12.56 4.84 -0.64
CA LEU A 31 11.43 5.02 0.25
C LEU A 31 10.56 3.77 0.24
N ASN A 32 10.19 3.35 1.43
CA ASN A 32 9.16 2.35 1.71
C ASN A 32 8.41 2.84 2.95
N GLN A 33 7.22 3.38 2.77
CA GLN A 33 6.43 3.99 3.83
C GLN A 33 4.97 3.51 3.77
N PRO A 34 4.30 3.33 4.91
CA PRO A 34 2.87 3.09 4.93
C PRO A 34 2.09 4.18 4.17
N SER A 35 1.09 3.79 3.39
CA SER A 35 0.22 4.71 2.64
C SER A 35 -0.85 5.30 3.55
N ILE A 36 -0.43 6.13 4.49
CA ILE A 36 -1.29 6.71 5.53
C ILE A 36 -0.90 8.15 5.82
N VAL A 37 -1.93 8.95 6.10
CA VAL A 37 -1.84 10.38 6.32
C VAL A 37 -2.54 10.74 7.63
N THR A 38 -1.92 11.59 8.44
CA THR A 38 -2.56 12.25 9.58
C THR A 38 -2.78 13.70 9.21
N PHE A 39 -4.00 14.21 9.38
CA PHE A 39 -4.37 15.57 9.01
C PHE A 39 -5.30 16.20 10.06
N ASP A 40 -5.32 17.53 10.10
CA ASP A 40 -6.31 18.30 10.86
C ASP A 40 -7.67 18.23 10.15
N HIS A 41 -8.72 17.74 10.81
CA HIS A 41 -10.02 17.53 10.15
C HIS A 41 -10.78 18.83 9.82
N VAL A 42 -10.40 19.97 10.41
CA VAL A 42 -10.99 21.29 10.16
C VAL A 42 -10.27 21.97 8.99
N GLN A 43 -8.95 22.08 9.06
CA GLN A 43 -8.14 22.77 8.06
C GLN A 43 -7.78 21.88 6.86
N ARG A 44 -7.90 20.55 7.01
CA ARG A 44 -7.39 19.53 6.10
C ARG A 44 -5.88 19.61 5.86
N ASP A 45 -5.16 20.26 6.77
CA ASP A 45 -3.71 20.36 6.71
C ASP A 45 -3.08 19.04 7.13
N ILE A 46 -2.18 18.54 6.29
CA ILE A 46 -1.44 17.32 6.59
C ILE A 46 -0.47 17.60 7.74
N ILE A 47 -0.52 16.80 8.79
CA ILE A 47 0.38 16.87 9.94
C ILE A 47 1.55 15.92 9.73
N ALA A 48 1.26 14.65 9.44
CA ALA A 48 2.25 13.59 9.26
C ALA A 48 1.88 12.68 8.08
N VAL A 49 2.86 11.90 7.61
CA VAL A 49 2.68 10.84 6.60
C VAL A 49 3.51 9.61 6.95
N GLY A 50 3.14 8.44 6.41
CA GLY A 50 3.98 7.26 6.53
C GLY A 50 4.04 6.66 7.93
N ALA A 51 5.22 6.25 8.34
CA ALA A 51 5.45 5.60 9.64
C ALA A 51 5.06 6.49 10.82
N GLU A 52 5.25 7.82 10.71
CA GLU A 52 4.82 8.78 11.72
C GLU A 52 3.30 8.75 11.91
N SER A 53 2.56 8.84 10.80
CA SER A 53 1.10 8.70 10.82
C SER A 53 0.63 7.35 11.33
N ARG A 54 1.32 6.26 10.95
CA ARG A 54 1.02 4.92 11.46
C ARG A 54 1.21 4.82 12.98
N ALA A 55 2.20 5.51 13.55
CA ALA A 55 2.44 5.52 14.99
C ALA A 55 1.37 6.30 15.76
N MET A 56 0.79 7.32 15.13
CA MET A 56 -0.29 8.15 15.67
C MET A 56 -1.67 7.47 15.63
N MET A 57 -1.87 6.48 14.75
CA MET A 57 -3.15 5.81 14.55
C MET A 57 -3.75 5.27 15.85
N GLY A 58 -5.00 5.67 16.14
CA GLY A 58 -5.71 5.30 17.37
C GLY A 58 -5.22 5.99 18.64
N LYS A 59 -4.31 6.97 18.53
CA LYS A 59 -3.70 7.72 19.65
C LYS A 59 -3.69 9.24 19.43
N VAL A 60 -4.37 9.73 18.39
CA VAL A 60 -4.41 11.15 18.04
C VAL A 60 -5.36 11.95 18.92
N HIS A 61 -5.09 13.27 19.03
CA HIS A 61 -6.05 14.23 19.57
C HIS A 61 -7.35 14.20 18.75
N PRO A 62 -8.53 14.45 19.34
CA PRO A 62 -9.82 14.43 18.62
C PRO A 62 -9.87 15.34 17.38
N GLU A 63 -9.03 16.37 17.32
CA GLU A 63 -8.94 17.29 16.18
C GLU A 63 -8.12 16.76 15.00
N LEU A 64 -7.40 15.67 15.18
CA LEU A 64 -6.63 15.04 14.12
C LEU A 64 -7.31 13.75 13.68
N SER A 65 -7.23 13.47 12.39
CA SER A 65 -7.73 12.25 11.79
C SER A 65 -6.63 11.55 11.02
N THR A 66 -6.69 10.22 10.98
CA THR A 66 -5.79 9.38 10.18
C THR A 66 -6.56 8.70 9.07
N VAL A 67 -6.06 8.74 7.83
CA VAL A 67 -6.70 8.12 6.67
C VAL A 67 -5.67 7.38 5.82
N ARG A 68 -6.08 6.25 5.24
CA ARG A 68 -5.39 5.60 4.12
C ARG A 68 -6.02 6.14 2.83
N PRO A 69 -5.38 7.06 2.09
CA PRO A 69 -6.03 7.78 1.01
C PRO A 69 -6.14 6.96 -0.28
N ILE A 70 -5.57 5.76 -0.29
CA ILE A 70 -5.62 4.79 -1.39
C ILE A 70 -6.31 3.54 -0.86
N ARG A 71 -7.32 3.04 -1.56
CA ARG A 71 -8.11 1.86 -1.19
C ARG A 71 -8.38 1.02 -2.42
N ASP A 72 -8.31 -0.29 -2.30
CA ASP A 72 -8.51 -1.24 -3.41
C ASP A 72 -7.69 -0.89 -4.67
N GLY A 73 -6.46 -0.39 -4.47
CA GLY A 73 -5.56 0.05 -5.54
C GLY A 73 -5.94 1.35 -6.26
N VAL A 74 -6.93 2.09 -5.76
CA VAL A 74 -7.40 3.36 -6.37
C VAL A 74 -7.34 4.52 -5.37
N ILE A 75 -7.29 5.76 -5.89
CA ILE A 75 -7.29 6.97 -5.06
C ILE A 75 -8.70 7.19 -4.49
N ALA A 76 -8.83 7.08 -3.17
CA ALA A 76 -10.07 7.34 -2.44
C ALA A 76 -10.16 8.79 -1.92
N ASP A 77 -9.02 9.42 -1.63
CA ASP A 77 -8.93 10.83 -1.25
C ASP A 77 -7.78 11.49 -2.03
N PHE A 78 -8.14 12.35 -2.99
CA PHE A 78 -7.20 12.98 -3.91
C PHE A 78 -6.25 13.94 -3.18
N ASP A 79 -6.79 14.83 -2.36
CA ASP A 79 -6.00 15.86 -1.67
C ASP A 79 -4.97 15.21 -0.74
N MET A 80 -5.39 14.20 0.02
CA MET A 80 -4.51 13.45 0.91
C MET A 80 -3.47 12.65 0.14
N THR A 81 -3.83 12.04 -0.99
CA THR A 81 -2.87 11.31 -1.84
C THR A 81 -1.82 12.25 -2.44
N SER A 82 -2.25 13.37 -3.02
CA SER A 82 -1.36 14.38 -3.62
C SER A 82 -0.39 14.94 -2.58
N GLY A 83 -0.90 15.35 -1.42
CA GLY A 83 -0.05 15.85 -0.33
C GLY A 83 0.89 14.79 0.26
N MET A 84 0.45 13.53 0.34
CA MET A 84 1.29 12.40 0.77
C MET A 84 2.44 12.15 -0.20
N LEU A 85 2.14 12.02 -1.49
CA LEU A 85 3.14 11.87 -2.54
C LEU A 85 4.13 13.04 -2.51
N LYS A 86 3.65 14.27 -2.30
CA LYS A 86 4.50 15.48 -2.22
C LYS A 86 5.53 15.40 -1.11
N ARG A 87 5.15 14.90 0.05
CA ARG A 87 6.09 14.67 1.15
C ARG A 87 7.05 13.54 0.85
N PHE A 88 6.56 12.39 0.37
CA PHE A 88 7.41 11.24 0.04
C PHE A 88 8.44 11.54 -1.06
N ILE A 89 8.05 12.18 -2.16
CA ILE A 89 8.98 12.56 -3.21
C ILE A 89 10.02 13.54 -2.66
N ARG A 90 9.61 14.56 -1.89
CA ARG A 90 10.55 15.53 -1.27
C ARG A 90 11.54 14.87 -0.32
N MET A 91 11.13 13.85 0.43
CA MET A 91 12.03 13.06 1.29
C MET A 91 13.13 12.36 0.46
N VAL A 92 12.81 11.92 -0.75
CA VAL A 92 13.74 11.17 -1.61
C VAL A 92 14.62 12.08 -2.48
N VAL A 93 14.03 13.11 -3.09
CA VAL A 93 14.72 13.97 -4.07
C VAL A 93 15.31 15.24 -3.44
N GLY A 94 14.82 15.64 -2.27
CA GLY A 94 15.15 16.89 -1.59
C GLY A 94 14.20 18.05 -1.97
N PRO A 95 14.20 19.14 -1.20
CA PRO A 95 13.18 20.21 -1.29
C PRO A 95 13.24 21.06 -2.57
N HIS A 96 14.39 21.10 -3.26
CA HIS A 96 14.62 21.97 -4.43
C HIS A 96 14.79 21.21 -5.74
N LYS A 97 14.59 19.88 -5.75
CA LYS A 97 14.76 19.07 -6.96
C LYS A 97 13.41 18.61 -7.47
N ILE A 98 13.23 18.70 -8.78
CA ILE A 98 12.01 18.28 -9.47
C ILE A 98 12.34 17.04 -10.29
N PRO A 99 11.59 15.93 -10.13
CA PRO A 99 11.79 14.75 -10.95
C PRO A 99 11.43 15.04 -12.41
N ARG A 100 12.22 14.50 -13.34
CA ARG A 100 12.00 14.72 -14.77
C ARG A 100 10.96 13.74 -15.33
N ASN A 101 11.14 12.46 -15.02
CA ASN A 101 10.23 11.40 -15.43
C ASN A 101 9.76 10.64 -14.18
N VAL A 102 8.47 10.41 -14.09
CA VAL A 102 7.86 9.59 -13.05
C VAL A 102 7.10 8.46 -13.73
N VAL A 103 7.41 7.22 -13.37
CA VAL A 103 6.63 6.04 -13.75
C VAL A 103 5.84 5.62 -12.52
N ILE A 104 4.50 5.55 -12.64
CA ILE A 104 3.63 5.01 -11.60
C ILE A 104 3.03 3.68 -12.06
N SER A 105 3.08 2.65 -11.20
CA SER A 105 2.29 1.43 -11.38
C SER A 105 0.84 1.64 -10.92
N LEU A 106 -0.12 1.16 -11.72
CA LEU A 106 -1.54 1.10 -11.36
C LEU A 106 -2.08 -0.31 -11.60
N PRO A 107 -3.06 -0.76 -10.80
CA PRO A 107 -3.72 -2.04 -11.03
C PRO A 107 -4.26 -2.17 -12.46
N ASN A 108 -4.36 -3.41 -12.94
CA ASN A 108 -5.10 -3.70 -14.15
C ASN A 108 -6.61 -3.43 -13.93
N GLY A 109 -7.29 -2.90 -14.94
CA GLY A 109 -8.72 -2.57 -14.87
C GLY A 109 -9.06 -1.20 -14.26
N VAL A 110 -8.06 -0.37 -13.92
CA VAL A 110 -8.28 1.00 -13.44
C VAL A 110 -8.95 1.85 -14.53
N THR A 111 -9.96 2.62 -14.12
CA THR A 111 -10.75 3.50 -14.99
C THR A 111 -9.96 4.72 -15.45
N ASP A 112 -10.39 5.37 -16.53
CA ASP A 112 -9.71 6.57 -17.01
C ASP A 112 -9.85 7.76 -16.04
N VAL A 113 -10.89 7.79 -15.21
CA VAL A 113 -11.05 8.80 -14.14
C VAL A 113 -9.97 8.62 -13.09
N GLU A 114 -9.73 7.38 -12.64
CA GLU A 114 -8.69 7.06 -11.66
C GLU A 114 -7.28 7.31 -12.22
N LYS A 115 -7.01 6.93 -13.47
CA LYS A 115 -5.73 7.27 -14.14
C LYS A 115 -5.50 8.78 -14.18
N ARG A 116 -6.53 9.57 -14.50
CA ARG A 116 -6.45 11.04 -14.51
C ARG A 116 -6.19 11.61 -13.11
N ALA A 117 -6.85 11.08 -12.09
CA ALA A 117 -6.61 11.48 -10.70
C ALA A 117 -5.15 11.24 -10.30
N VAL A 118 -4.58 10.10 -10.66
CA VAL A 118 -3.16 9.81 -10.36
C VAL A 118 -2.22 10.76 -11.10
N CYS A 119 -2.47 11.00 -12.39
CA CYS A 119 -1.68 11.95 -13.17
C CYS A 119 -1.76 13.37 -12.61
N ALA A 120 -2.95 13.82 -12.18
CA ALA A 120 -3.15 15.13 -11.58
C ALA A 120 -2.39 15.28 -10.24
N ALA A 121 -2.41 14.24 -9.40
CA ALA A 121 -1.70 14.24 -8.12
C ALA A 121 -0.17 14.41 -8.30
N ILE A 122 0.40 13.90 -9.39
CA ILE A 122 1.82 14.09 -9.71
C ILE A 122 2.08 15.41 -10.45
N ALA A 123 1.15 15.86 -11.29
CA ALA A 123 1.29 17.11 -12.03
C ALA A 123 1.43 18.32 -11.09
N ASP A 124 0.73 18.31 -9.96
CA ASP A 124 0.86 19.29 -8.86
C ASP A 124 2.27 19.38 -8.22
N MET A 125 3.19 18.52 -8.66
CA MET A 125 4.55 18.40 -8.16
C MET A 125 5.61 18.88 -9.17
N ASP A 126 5.17 19.53 -10.25
CA ASP A 126 6.00 20.03 -11.37
C ASP A 126 6.80 18.94 -12.11
N ALA A 127 6.40 17.67 -11.99
CA ALA A 127 7.05 16.59 -12.74
C ALA A 127 6.87 16.84 -14.26
N ARG A 128 7.97 16.78 -15.02
CA ARG A 128 7.88 17.12 -16.45
C ARG A 128 7.11 16.09 -17.28
N LYS A 129 7.21 14.81 -16.92
CA LYS A 129 6.54 13.70 -17.61
C LYS A 129 6.11 12.64 -16.61
N VAL A 130 4.88 12.19 -16.77
CA VAL A 130 4.28 11.09 -16.01
C VAL A 130 3.94 9.96 -16.97
N PHE A 131 4.33 8.75 -16.61
CA PHE A 131 4.04 7.52 -17.33
C PHE A 131 3.28 6.58 -16.40
N LEU A 132 2.20 6.00 -16.92
CA LEU A 132 1.46 4.96 -16.21
C LEU A 132 1.92 3.60 -16.73
N LEU A 133 2.22 2.70 -15.80
CA LEU A 133 2.61 1.32 -16.08
C LEU A 133 1.58 0.39 -15.42
N SER A 134 1.24 -0.70 -16.09
CA SER A 134 0.41 -1.73 -15.48
C SER A 134 1.16 -2.42 -14.35
N GLN A 135 0.55 -2.56 -13.18
CA GLN A 135 1.17 -3.16 -12.00
C GLN A 135 1.59 -4.63 -12.21
N PRO A 136 0.79 -5.52 -12.85
CA PRO A 136 1.26 -6.85 -13.21
C PRO A 136 2.51 -6.86 -14.11
N ILE A 137 2.61 -5.92 -15.05
CA ILE A 137 3.81 -5.78 -15.89
C ILE A 137 5.00 -5.30 -15.04
N ALA A 138 4.78 -4.31 -14.17
CA ALA A 138 5.80 -3.82 -13.25
C ALA A 138 6.32 -4.93 -12.32
N ALA A 139 5.40 -5.71 -11.75
CA ALA A 139 5.70 -6.87 -10.90
C ALA A 139 6.47 -7.94 -11.66
N ALA A 140 6.09 -8.24 -12.91
CA ALA A 140 6.79 -9.24 -13.74
C ALA A 140 8.23 -8.80 -14.05
N ILE A 141 8.42 -7.53 -14.43
CA ILE A 141 9.76 -6.97 -14.63
C ILE A 141 10.55 -7.02 -13.31
N GLY A 142 9.94 -6.65 -12.19
CA GLY A 142 10.56 -6.69 -10.86
C GLY A 142 10.95 -8.09 -10.40
N ALA A 143 10.19 -9.11 -10.81
CA ALA A 143 10.46 -10.53 -10.55
C ALA A 143 11.51 -11.13 -11.50
N GLY A 144 12.06 -10.35 -12.43
CA GLY A 144 13.07 -10.81 -13.38
C GLY A 144 12.51 -11.55 -14.60
N LEU A 145 11.20 -11.48 -14.85
CA LEU A 145 10.60 -12.08 -16.03
C LEU A 145 10.88 -11.23 -17.27
N ASN A 146 11.25 -11.88 -18.37
CA ASN A 146 11.40 -11.22 -19.66
C ASN A 146 10.03 -11.00 -20.30
N VAL A 147 9.37 -9.90 -19.94
CA VAL A 147 8.04 -9.57 -20.46
C VAL A 147 7.99 -9.41 -21.99
N LYS A 148 9.13 -9.30 -22.68
CA LYS A 148 9.20 -9.21 -24.15
C LYS A 148 9.15 -10.55 -24.86
N ASP A 149 9.28 -11.65 -24.13
CA ASP A 149 9.22 -12.99 -24.72
C ASP A 149 7.82 -13.25 -25.30
N SER A 150 7.80 -14.05 -26.35
CA SER A 150 6.58 -14.63 -26.92
C SER A 150 5.94 -15.66 -26.00
N ALA A 151 6.73 -16.29 -25.12
CA ALA A 151 6.22 -17.20 -24.08
C ALA A 151 5.22 -16.49 -23.15
N GLY A 152 4.20 -17.22 -22.72
CA GLY A 152 3.23 -16.74 -21.74
C GLY A 152 3.79 -16.83 -20.32
N HIS A 153 3.85 -15.70 -19.63
CA HIS A 153 4.26 -15.60 -18.23
C HIS A 153 3.06 -15.26 -17.35
N MET A 154 2.68 -16.16 -16.44
CA MET A 154 1.65 -15.86 -15.45
C MET A 154 2.26 -15.21 -14.21
N ILE A 155 1.65 -14.13 -13.74
CA ILE A 155 1.97 -13.48 -12.47
C ILE A 155 0.74 -13.40 -11.59
N VAL A 156 0.94 -13.59 -10.29
CA VAL A 156 -0.06 -13.40 -9.25
C VAL A 156 0.53 -12.40 -8.25
N ASP A 157 -0.03 -11.20 -8.21
CA ASP A 157 0.38 -10.10 -7.33
C ASP A 157 -0.69 -9.87 -6.27
N ILE A 158 -0.38 -10.15 -5.01
CA ILE A 158 -1.28 -9.99 -3.86
C ILE A 158 -0.81 -8.77 -3.07
N GLY A 159 -1.52 -7.66 -3.22
CA GLY A 159 -1.21 -6.40 -2.57
C GLY A 159 -1.96 -6.18 -1.25
N GLY A 160 -2.09 -4.91 -0.87
CA GLY A 160 -2.88 -4.51 0.30
C GLY A 160 -4.38 -4.61 0.04
N GLY A 161 -4.88 -4.06 -1.06
CA GLY A 161 -6.33 -4.01 -1.36
C GLY A 161 -6.77 -4.76 -2.62
N THR A 162 -5.83 -5.31 -3.41
CA THR A 162 -6.16 -6.09 -4.60
C THR A 162 -5.26 -7.29 -4.77
N THR A 163 -5.82 -8.35 -5.34
CA THR A 163 -5.08 -9.46 -5.94
C THR A 163 -5.24 -9.36 -7.45
N GLN A 164 -4.13 -9.46 -8.16
CA GLN A 164 -4.09 -9.36 -9.62
C GLN A 164 -3.44 -10.60 -10.20
N VAL A 165 -4.13 -11.24 -11.13
CA VAL A 165 -3.62 -12.37 -11.89
C VAL A 165 -3.55 -11.96 -13.35
N ALA A 166 -2.38 -12.09 -13.98
CA ALA A 166 -2.23 -11.76 -15.40
C ALA A 166 -1.31 -12.73 -16.11
N VAL A 167 -1.64 -13.03 -17.37
CA VAL A 167 -0.75 -13.70 -18.32
C VAL A 167 -0.18 -12.66 -19.26
N ILE A 168 1.15 -12.57 -19.33
CA ILE A 168 1.90 -11.58 -20.08
C ILE A 168 2.64 -12.27 -21.23
N SER A 169 2.60 -11.68 -22.42
CA SER A 169 3.39 -12.10 -23.59
C SER A 169 3.61 -10.88 -24.49
N ASN A 170 4.77 -10.79 -25.13
CA ASN A 170 5.13 -9.70 -26.06
C ASN A 170 4.88 -8.29 -25.48
N SER A 171 5.23 -8.09 -24.20
CA SER A 171 5.06 -6.86 -23.41
C SER A 171 3.60 -6.44 -23.17
N GLY A 172 2.63 -7.29 -23.50
CA GLY A 172 1.21 -7.05 -23.30
C GLY A 172 0.61 -8.03 -22.30
N ILE A 173 -0.46 -7.61 -21.62
CA ILE A 173 -1.33 -8.51 -20.88
C ILE A 173 -2.27 -9.17 -21.89
N VAL A 174 -2.19 -10.50 -22.01
CA VAL A 174 -3.05 -11.31 -22.88
C VAL A 174 -4.42 -11.50 -22.24
N VAL A 175 -4.41 -11.83 -20.94
CA VAL A 175 -5.58 -11.98 -20.10
C VAL A 175 -5.19 -11.61 -18.68
N GLY A 176 -6.09 -10.99 -17.93
CA GLY A 176 -5.87 -10.73 -16.52
C GLY A 176 -7.14 -10.32 -15.80
N GLU A 177 -7.15 -10.62 -14.51
CA GLU A 177 -8.25 -10.38 -13.59
C GLU A 177 -7.73 -9.65 -12.35
N THR A 178 -8.54 -8.73 -11.83
CA THR A 178 -8.26 -7.98 -10.60
C THR A 178 -9.44 -8.16 -9.67
N ILE A 179 -9.19 -8.69 -8.48
CA ILE A 179 -10.20 -8.81 -7.43
C ILE A 179 -9.82 -7.96 -6.21
N LYS A 180 -10.82 -7.45 -5.52
CA LYS A 180 -10.68 -6.64 -4.29
C LYS A 180 -10.67 -7.54 -3.05
N VAL A 181 -9.77 -8.52 -3.07
CA VAL A 181 -9.54 -9.45 -1.96
C VAL A 181 -8.04 -9.63 -1.83
N ALA A 182 -7.47 -9.07 -0.78
CA ALA A 182 -6.04 -9.09 -0.54
C ALA A 182 -5.71 -8.91 0.95
N GLY A 183 -4.60 -8.25 1.29
CA GLY A 183 -4.14 -8.10 2.66
C GLY A 183 -5.13 -7.45 3.63
N ASP A 184 -5.91 -6.48 3.18
CA ASP A 184 -6.90 -5.77 4.00
C ASP A 184 -8.08 -6.70 4.36
N GLU A 185 -8.62 -7.43 3.38
CA GLU A 185 -9.68 -8.42 3.61
C GLU A 185 -9.23 -9.55 4.54
N LEU A 186 -7.98 -10.01 4.42
CA LEU A 186 -7.42 -11.02 5.33
C LEU A 186 -7.35 -10.51 6.77
N THR A 187 -6.94 -9.26 6.96
CA THR A 187 -6.90 -8.62 8.28
C THR A 187 -8.31 -8.47 8.86
N ASP A 188 -9.27 -8.07 8.02
CA ASP A 188 -10.68 -8.00 8.38
C ASP A 188 -11.25 -9.36 8.81
N CYS A 189 -10.91 -10.46 8.11
CA CYS A 189 -11.32 -11.81 8.47
C CYS A 189 -10.83 -12.19 9.87
N VAL A 190 -9.55 -11.94 10.17
CA VAL A 190 -8.98 -12.17 11.52
C VAL A 190 -9.76 -11.38 12.58
N ILE A 191 -10.01 -10.08 12.36
CA ILE A 191 -10.73 -9.24 13.32
C ILE A 191 -12.17 -9.73 13.52
N ARG A 192 -12.86 -10.07 12.44
CA ARG A 192 -14.25 -10.57 12.48
C ARG A 192 -14.33 -11.93 13.18
N TYR A 193 -13.40 -12.83 12.90
CA TYR A 193 -13.31 -14.13 13.58
C TYR A 193 -13.16 -13.97 15.08
N LEU A 194 -12.23 -13.13 15.55
CA LEU A 194 -12.02 -12.87 16.99
C LEU A 194 -13.27 -12.27 17.64
N LYS A 195 -13.93 -11.33 16.96
CA LYS A 195 -15.17 -10.72 17.46
C LYS A 195 -16.29 -11.75 17.58
N ALA A 196 -16.44 -12.64 16.60
CA ALA A 196 -17.52 -13.62 16.55
C ALA A 196 -17.27 -14.83 17.47
N GLN A 197 -16.11 -15.46 17.36
CA GLN A 197 -15.78 -16.73 18.02
C GLN A 197 -15.20 -16.54 19.42
N ARG A 198 -14.42 -15.47 19.65
CA ARG A 198 -13.77 -15.20 20.93
C ARG A 198 -14.41 -14.06 21.73
N ARG A 199 -15.45 -13.41 21.19
CA ARG A 199 -16.07 -12.20 21.78
C ARG A 199 -15.00 -11.16 22.14
N PHE A 200 -13.97 -11.03 21.29
CA PHE A 200 -12.79 -10.23 21.55
C PHE A 200 -12.57 -9.24 20.42
N LEU A 201 -12.46 -7.95 20.77
CA LEU A 201 -12.29 -6.87 19.80
C LEU A 201 -10.84 -6.39 19.80
N VAL A 202 -10.23 -6.38 18.62
CA VAL A 202 -8.93 -5.79 18.34
C VAL A 202 -9.08 -4.73 17.24
N GLY A 203 -8.17 -3.75 17.21
CA GLY A 203 -8.11 -2.77 16.12
C GLY A 203 -7.27 -3.27 14.96
N ASP A 204 -7.35 -2.56 13.82
CA ASP A 204 -6.70 -2.93 12.54
C ASP A 204 -5.22 -3.24 12.68
N ARG A 205 -4.48 -2.43 13.45
CA ARG A 205 -3.05 -2.64 13.70
C ARG A 205 -2.80 -4.01 14.34
N THR A 206 -3.56 -4.37 15.37
CA THR A 206 -3.39 -5.65 16.06
C THR A 206 -3.87 -6.80 15.16
N GLY A 207 -4.95 -6.62 14.40
CA GLY A 207 -5.38 -7.60 13.40
C GLY A 207 -4.30 -7.89 12.35
N GLU A 208 -3.65 -6.85 11.84
CA GLU A 208 -2.53 -6.95 10.90
C GLU A 208 -1.33 -7.67 11.53
N GLU A 209 -0.99 -7.35 12.79
CA GLU A 209 0.09 -8.01 13.52
C GLU A 209 -0.19 -9.51 13.72
N ILE A 210 -1.43 -9.88 14.01
CA ILE A 210 -1.87 -11.29 14.13
C ILE A 210 -1.73 -11.99 12.78
N LYS A 211 -2.26 -11.40 11.69
CA LYS A 211 -2.13 -11.94 10.33
C LYS A 211 -0.66 -12.17 9.96
N CYS A 212 0.20 -11.18 10.18
CA CYS A 212 1.61 -11.26 9.79
C CYS A 212 2.44 -12.23 10.63
N ARG A 213 2.11 -12.44 11.90
CA ARG A 213 2.91 -13.27 12.82
C ARG A 213 2.38 -14.69 13.02
N ALA A 214 1.08 -14.90 12.85
CA ALA A 214 0.43 -16.20 13.09
C ALA A 214 -0.45 -16.67 11.92
N GLY A 215 -0.56 -15.89 10.84
CA GLY A 215 -1.36 -16.25 9.66
C GLY A 215 -0.70 -17.35 8.83
N SER A 216 -1.52 -18.29 8.36
CA SER A 216 -1.11 -19.34 7.43
C SER A 216 -2.30 -19.81 6.60
N VAL A 217 -2.07 -20.25 5.36
CA VAL A 217 -3.10 -20.85 4.49
C VAL A 217 -3.04 -22.38 4.50
N LEU A 218 -1.99 -22.95 5.08
CA LEU A 218 -1.76 -24.38 5.26
C LEU A 218 -1.17 -24.60 6.66
N PRO A 219 -1.23 -25.82 7.21
CA PRO A 219 -0.49 -26.16 8.43
C PRO A 219 1.01 -25.95 8.21
N VAL A 220 1.62 -25.07 9.00
CA VAL A 220 3.06 -24.80 8.98
C VAL A 220 3.60 -25.04 10.40
N PRO A 221 4.64 -25.88 10.55
CA PRO A 221 5.26 -26.10 11.86
C PRO A 221 5.94 -24.82 12.36
N ASP A 222 6.16 -24.75 13.67
CA ASP A 222 6.97 -23.72 14.33
C ASP A 222 6.44 -22.27 14.24
N ILE A 223 5.17 -22.07 13.91
CA ILE A 223 4.51 -20.78 14.13
C ILE A 223 4.14 -20.68 15.62
N GLU A 224 4.65 -19.66 16.30
CA GLU A 224 4.34 -19.40 17.70
C GLU A 224 2.92 -18.86 17.90
N ASN A 225 2.34 -19.12 19.06
CA ASN A 225 1.10 -18.46 19.46
C ASN A 225 1.31 -16.93 19.55
N PHE A 226 0.24 -16.20 19.29
CA PHE A 226 0.23 -14.75 19.36
C PHE A 226 -0.57 -14.25 20.58
N LEU A 227 0.11 -13.55 21.49
CA LEU A 227 -0.54 -12.88 22.62
C LEU A 227 -1.23 -11.57 22.16
N ALA A 228 -2.51 -11.64 21.82
CA ALA A 228 -3.30 -10.51 21.38
C ALA A 228 -3.84 -9.70 22.56
N ARG A 229 -3.73 -8.37 22.47
CA ARG A 229 -4.31 -7.42 23.45
C ARG A 229 -5.46 -6.65 22.80
N GLY A 230 -6.57 -6.56 23.51
CA GLY A 230 -7.81 -6.00 22.98
C GLY A 230 -8.87 -5.84 24.07
N ARG A 231 -10.12 -5.67 23.66
CA ARG A 231 -11.26 -5.51 24.54
C ARG A 231 -12.09 -6.79 24.57
N ASP A 232 -12.27 -7.36 25.75
CA ASP A 232 -13.22 -8.44 25.97
C ASP A 232 -14.64 -7.86 25.91
N LEU A 233 -15.46 -8.36 24.99
CA LEU A 233 -16.83 -7.85 24.77
C LEU A 233 -17.84 -8.45 25.75
N THR A 234 -17.47 -9.48 26.50
CA THR A 234 -18.32 -10.08 27.53
C THR A 234 -18.32 -9.24 28.79
N ILE A 235 -17.12 -8.80 29.22
CA ILE A 235 -16.93 -7.98 30.43
C ILE A 235 -16.68 -6.49 30.15
N GLY A 236 -16.48 -6.12 28.89
CA GLY A 236 -16.28 -4.74 28.44
C GLY A 236 -14.90 -4.13 28.76
N LYS A 237 -13.95 -4.91 29.29
CA LYS A 237 -12.64 -4.46 29.79
C LYS A 237 -11.46 -4.92 28.91
N PRO A 238 -10.31 -4.24 28.95
CA PRO A 238 -9.09 -4.71 28.30
C PRO A 238 -8.64 -6.08 28.83
N ARG A 239 -8.21 -6.97 27.93
CA ARG A 239 -7.71 -8.31 28.25
C ARG A 239 -6.66 -8.74 27.21
N ALA A 240 -5.80 -9.69 27.59
CA ALA A 240 -4.94 -10.42 26.66
C ALA A 240 -5.46 -11.86 26.48
N ILE A 241 -5.41 -12.36 25.24
CA ILE A 241 -5.72 -13.76 24.89
C ILE A 241 -4.58 -14.32 24.06
N ASP A 242 -4.32 -15.61 24.21
CA ASP A 242 -3.35 -16.32 23.38
C ASP A 242 -4.09 -16.91 22.16
N LEU A 243 -3.55 -16.68 20.96
CA LEU A 243 -4.13 -17.15 19.70
C LEU A 243 -3.21 -18.17 19.05
N THR A 244 -3.75 -19.33 18.74
CA THR A 244 -3.01 -20.37 18.03
C THR A 244 -2.96 -20.09 16.53
N PRO A 245 -1.91 -20.52 15.81
CA PRO A 245 -1.85 -20.44 14.34
C PRO A 245 -3.03 -21.15 13.66
N GLU A 246 -3.55 -22.22 14.26
CA GLU A 246 -4.75 -22.95 13.83
C GLU A 246 -5.97 -22.05 13.79
N GLU A 247 -6.20 -21.26 14.86
CA GLU A 247 -7.33 -20.33 14.92
C GLU A 247 -7.20 -19.22 13.89
N VAL A 248 -5.99 -18.67 13.71
CA VAL A 248 -5.76 -17.62 12.71
C VAL A 248 -5.94 -18.17 11.29
N ARG A 249 -5.57 -19.43 11.03
CA ARG A 249 -5.81 -20.11 9.76
C ARG A 249 -7.29 -20.41 9.50
N MET A 250 -8.09 -20.61 10.54
CA MET A 250 -9.54 -20.81 10.44
C MET A 250 -10.33 -19.51 10.23
N ALA A 251 -9.72 -18.35 10.52
CA ALA A 251 -10.33 -17.04 10.41
C ALA A 251 -10.54 -16.60 8.95
#